data_AF-F7YTY9-F1
#
_entry.id   AF-F7YTY9-F1
#
_cell.length_a   1.000
_cell.length_b   1.000
_cell.length_c   1.000
_cell.angle_alpha   90.00
_cell.angle_beta   90.00
_cell.angle_gamma   90.00
#
_symmetry.space_group_name_H-M   'P 1'
#
loop_
_entity.id
_entity.type
_entity.pdbx_description
1 polymer ?
#
loop_
_entity_poly.entity_id
_entity_poly.type
_entity_poly.pdbx_seq_one_letter_code
_entity_poly.pdbx_strand_id
1 'polypeptide(L)'
;MNRYWFIFILPTILLLTTCVQLQYTPALDEHLVRCIAIAYNKGHNWSVEQLVGLIDETNYDDDVWNSYLYFLGKIDLPTFVALREPTVYDTRIIDYFKSVLFSNNSSTDFVDYFNKPLPLDHLNPQKVSNEDLSKRVYELIKHDYSTIGLFRTWYEKYFEDELSEKAIYEYAKTLVEIAESYTFEMQSYQSGSGFFTSRVNLNSIPTELVLAIMYKESRLFPASFRAEINGGKILSISLGLGHILVDADSFSFLAKLYDDIGNEKQDLYTFELLRNYYFPNLSAEELLQIRGSVLFVRTYLALLRQKVEPNLR
;
A
#
# COMPACT_ATOMS: atom_id res chain seq x y z
N MET A 1 33.42 -9.31 -69.50
CA MET A 1 34.69 -9.54 -68.77
C MET A 1 34.35 -9.81 -67.31
N ASN A 2 34.44 -11.09 -66.93
CA ASN A 2 34.81 -11.62 -65.61
C ASN A 2 35.02 -10.59 -64.48
N ARG A 3 34.34 -10.73 -63.32
CA ARG A 3 34.77 -11.64 -62.21
C ARG A 3 34.06 -11.39 -60.84
N TYR A 4 33.88 -12.49 -60.09
CA TYR A 4 33.66 -12.70 -58.63
C TYR A 4 32.34 -12.22 -57.99
N TRP A 5 31.42 -13.10 -57.52
CA TRP A 5 31.43 -14.02 -56.36
C TRP A 5 31.83 -13.38 -55.02
N PHE A 6 30.83 -13.12 -54.16
CA PHE A 6 30.79 -13.45 -52.73
C PHE A 6 29.38 -13.11 -52.19
N ILE A 7 28.51 -14.11 -52.00
CA ILE A 7 27.27 -13.95 -51.24
C ILE A 7 27.62 -14.28 -49.79
N PHE A 8 27.82 -13.24 -48.96
CA PHE A 8 27.79 -13.37 -47.51
C PHE A 8 26.33 -13.32 -47.07
N ILE A 9 25.75 -14.46 -46.71
CA ILE A 9 24.50 -14.49 -45.94
C ILE A 9 24.89 -14.23 -44.49
N LEU A 10 24.79 -12.98 -44.07
CA LEU A 10 24.89 -12.59 -42.66
C LEU A 10 23.52 -12.92 -42.03
N PRO A 11 23.42 -13.82 -41.03
CA PRO A 11 22.18 -13.92 -40.28
C PRO A 11 22.10 -12.67 -39.39
N THR A 12 21.26 -11.71 -39.79
CA THR A 12 20.82 -10.63 -38.92
C THR A 12 20.06 -11.24 -37.74
N ILE A 13 20.81 -11.54 -36.67
CA ILE A 13 20.28 -11.70 -35.32
C ILE A 13 19.74 -10.32 -34.95
N LEU A 14 18.49 -10.08 -35.30
CA LEU A 14 17.68 -8.99 -34.76
C LEU A 14 17.43 -9.37 -33.30
N LEU A 15 18.37 -8.98 -32.43
CA LEU A 15 18.15 -8.85 -31.01
C LEU A 15 16.97 -7.89 -30.83
N LEU A 16 15.77 -8.46 -30.76
CA LEU A 16 14.62 -7.84 -30.11
C LEU A 16 14.96 -7.78 -28.62
N THR A 17 15.85 -6.87 -28.24
CA THR A 17 15.84 -6.35 -26.89
C THR A 17 14.57 -5.53 -26.79
N THR A 18 13.51 -6.16 -26.29
CA THR A 18 12.38 -5.44 -25.71
C THR A 18 12.97 -4.58 -24.59
N CYS A 19 13.30 -3.35 -24.94
CA CYS A 19 13.58 -2.30 -24.00
C CYS A 19 12.25 -2.09 -23.27
N VAL A 20 12.07 -2.75 -22.12
CA VAL A 20 11.02 -2.40 -21.18
C VAL A 20 11.35 -0.98 -20.77
N GLN A 21 10.67 -0.03 -21.39
CA GLN A 21 10.71 1.36 -20.99
C GLN A 21 10.16 1.37 -19.56
N LEU A 22 11.04 1.45 -18.56
CA LEU A 22 10.66 1.86 -17.21
C LEU A 22 9.95 3.20 -17.37
N GLN A 23 8.62 3.20 -17.29
CA GLN A 23 7.83 4.42 -17.30
C GLN A 23 8.14 5.14 -15.98
N TYR A 24 9.03 6.11 -16.04
CA TYR A 24 9.37 6.95 -14.91
C TYR A 24 8.22 7.92 -14.64
N THR A 25 7.49 7.72 -13.55
CA THR A 25 6.52 8.71 -13.06
C THR A 25 7.32 9.84 -12.41
N PRO A 26 7.19 11.09 -12.89
CA PRO A 26 7.96 12.19 -12.35
C PRO A 26 7.65 12.43 -10.87
N ALA A 27 8.66 12.86 -10.12
CA ALA A 27 8.49 13.27 -8.73
C ALA A 27 7.44 14.39 -8.62
N LEU A 28 6.61 14.32 -7.58
CA LEU A 28 5.57 15.32 -7.32
C LEU A 28 6.15 16.49 -6.53
N ASP A 29 5.54 17.66 -6.71
CA ASP A 29 5.87 18.84 -5.90
C ASP A 29 5.40 18.67 -4.45
N GLU A 30 6.07 19.37 -3.54
CA GLU A 30 5.83 19.27 -2.09
C GLU A 30 4.38 19.57 -1.72
N HIS A 31 3.82 20.66 -2.26
CA HIS A 31 2.48 21.12 -1.90
C HIS A 31 1.41 20.09 -2.31
N LEU A 32 1.55 19.49 -3.50
CA LEU A 32 0.69 18.40 -3.95
C LEU A 32 0.83 17.16 -3.05
N VAL A 33 2.05 16.75 -2.70
CA VAL A 33 2.26 15.59 -1.81
C VAL A 33 1.62 15.81 -0.45
N ARG A 34 1.85 16.98 0.16
CA ARG A 34 1.28 17.32 1.47
C ARG A 34 -0.24 17.35 1.46
N CYS A 35 -0.84 17.98 0.44
CA CYS A 35 -2.29 18.03 0.32
C CYS A 35 -2.91 16.65 0.09
N ILE A 36 -2.29 15.79 -0.74
CA ILE A 36 -2.72 14.39 -0.90
C ILE A 36 -2.60 13.62 0.42
N ALA A 37 -1.52 13.82 1.18
CA ALA A 37 -1.30 13.16 2.47
C ALA A 37 -2.38 13.55 3.49
N ILE A 38 -2.69 14.84 3.64
CA ILE A 38 -3.78 15.31 4.49
C ILE A 38 -5.11 14.71 4.03
N ALA A 39 -5.38 14.69 2.73
CA ALA A 39 -6.62 14.13 2.18
C ALA A 39 -6.74 12.61 2.44
N TYR A 40 -5.62 11.89 2.41
CA TYR A 40 -5.55 10.49 2.77
C TYR A 40 -5.96 10.28 4.24
N ASN A 41 -5.39 11.10 5.15
CA ASN A 41 -5.66 11.02 6.58
C ASN A 41 -7.07 11.45 6.98
N LYS A 42 -7.58 12.54 6.39
CA LYS A 42 -8.86 13.16 6.78
C LYS A 42 -10.07 12.63 6.00
N GLY A 43 -9.82 11.96 4.88
CA GLY A 43 -10.84 11.41 4.00
C GLY A 43 -11.18 12.31 2.81
N HIS A 44 -11.69 11.67 1.75
CA HIS A 44 -11.95 12.29 0.45
C HIS A 44 -13.12 13.30 0.41
N ASN A 45 -13.86 13.50 1.50
CA ASN A 45 -15.01 14.43 1.53
C ASN A 45 -14.62 15.91 1.70
N TRP A 46 -13.41 16.20 2.19
CA TRP A 46 -12.92 17.55 2.42
C TRP A 46 -12.63 18.31 1.12
N SER A 47 -13.00 19.58 1.01
CA SER A 47 -12.63 20.39 -0.17
C SER A 47 -11.14 20.68 -0.22
N VAL A 48 -10.60 21.05 -1.38
CA VAL A 48 -9.16 21.32 -1.53
C VAL A 48 -8.75 22.53 -0.69
N GLU A 49 -9.59 23.56 -0.60
CA GLU A 49 -9.35 24.74 0.23
C GLU A 49 -9.29 24.37 1.71
N GLN A 50 -10.17 23.47 2.17
CA GLN A 50 -10.13 23.00 3.55
C GLN A 50 -8.87 22.17 3.80
N LEU A 51 -8.46 21.31 2.87
CA LEU A 51 -7.25 20.50 2.99
C LEU A 51 -5.99 21.36 3.09
N VAL A 52 -5.89 22.42 2.27
CA VAL A 52 -4.78 23.38 2.32
C VAL A 52 -4.72 24.08 3.68
N GLY A 53 -5.87 24.45 4.23
CA GLY A 53 -5.94 25.05 5.57
C GLY A 53 -5.44 24.15 6.71
N LEU A 54 -5.35 22.83 6.50
CA LEU A 54 -4.93 21.85 7.50
C LEU A 54 -3.42 21.51 7.45
N ILE A 55 -2.69 21.95 6.42
CA ILE A 55 -1.26 21.60 6.20
C ILE A 55 -0.38 22.08 7.37
N ASP A 56 -0.75 23.17 8.04
CA ASP A 56 -0.01 23.70 9.20
C ASP A 56 -0.56 23.21 10.55
N GLU A 57 -1.65 22.44 10.56
CA GLU A 57 -2.33 22.01 11.78
C GLU A 57 -1.90 20.62 12.27
N THR A 58 -1.22 19.83 11.43
CA THR A 58 -0.82 18.46 11.76
C THR A 58 0.57 18.16 11.25
N ASN A 59 1.32 17.30 11.94
CA ASN A 59 2.62 16.81 11.44
C ASN A 59 2.47 15.58 10.53
N TYR A 60 1.25 15.20 10.13
CA TYR A 60 1.03 13.96 9.37
C TYR A 60 1.68 14.04 7.99
N ASP A 61 1.45 15.14 7.28
CA ASP A 61 1.97 15.40 5.95
C ASP A 61 3.48 15.69 5.97
N ASP A 62 4.01 16.33 7.03
CA ASP A 62 5.46 16.45 7.25
C ASP A 62 6.14 15.07 7.29
N ASP A 63 5.57 14.12 8.04
CA ASP A 63 6.11 12.77 8.13
C ASP A 63 6.06 12.05 6.76
N VAL A 64 4.94 12.18 6.03
CA VAL A 64 4.80 11.59 4.69
C VAL A 64 5.79 12.23 3.71
N TRP A 65 5.97 13.55 3.76
CA TRP A 65 6.91 14.26 2.90
C TRP A 65 8.35 13.84 3.17
N ASN A 66 8.75 13.72 4.43
CA ASN A 66 10.08 13.23 4.81
C ASN A 66 10.31 11.79 4.34
N SER A 67 9.35 10.89 4.55
CA SER A 67 9.43 9.52 4.03
C SER A 67 9.51 9.50 2.50
N TYR A 68 8.76 10.34 1.81
CA TYR A 68 8.79 10.46 0.36
C TYR A 68 10.17 10.92 -0.15
N LEU A 69 10.76 11.96 0.47
CA LEU A 69 12.11 12.44 0.16
C LEU A 69 13.17 11.37 0.41
N TYR A 70 13.03 10.60 1.51
CA TYR A 70 13.92 9.49 1.80
C TYR A 70 13.84 8.40 0.73
N PHE A 71 12.64 7.98 0.34
CA PHE A 71 12.46 6.97 -0.70
C PHE A 71 12.93 7.44 -2.08
N LEU A 72 12.87 8.74 -2.36
CA LEU A 72 13.48 9.36 -3.54
C LEU A 72 15.03 9.42 -3.48
N GLY A 73 15.65 9.10 -2.34
CA GLY A 73 17.10 9.21 -2.14
C GLY A 73 17.59 10.65 -2.03
N LYS A 74 16.71 11.60 -1.70
CA LYS A 74 17.04 13.03 -1.56
C LYS A 74 17.55 13.40 -0.17
N ILE A 75 17.23 12.59 0.83
CA ILE A 75 17.72 12.72 2.20
C ILE A 75 18.18 11.35 2.70
N ASP A 76 19.06 11.36 3.71
CA ASP A 76 19.47 10.15 4.40
C ASP A 76 18.37 9.59 5.30
N LEU A 77 18.60 8.40 5.86
CA LEU A 77 17.67 7.73 6.78
C LEU A 77 17.22 8.72 7.87
N PRO A 78 15.94 9.12 7.92
CA PRO A 78 15.48 10.10 8.87
C PRO A 78 15.61 9.54 10.29
N THR A 79 16.00 10.38 11.23
CA THR A 79 15.89 10.05 12.65
C THR A 79 14.42 10.19 13.04
N PHE A 80 13.58 9.23 12.66
CA PHE A 80 12.18 9.24 13.04
C PHE A 80 12.10 9.13 14.57
N VAL A 81 11.42 10.09 15.19
CA VAL A 81 11.05 9.97 16.60
C VAL A 81 10.19 8.70 16.71
N ALA A 82 10.54 7.80 17.63
CA ALA A 82 9.77 6.60 17.90
C ALA A 82 8.30 6.98 18.10
N LEU A 83 7.43 6.59 17.16
CA LEU A 83 6.00 6.74 17.36
C LEU A 83 5.62 5.82 18.53
N ARG A 84 4.95 6.39 19.53
CA ARG A 84 4.31 5.59 20.57
C ARG A 84 3.37 4.59 19.91
N GLU A 85 3.32 3.37 20.45
CA GLU A 85 2.34 2.36 20.06
C GLU A 85 0.93 2.96 20.06
N PRO A 86 0.19 2.88 18.95
CA PRO A 86 -1.23 3.16 18.96
C PRO A 86 -1.93 2.36 20.05
N THR A 87 -2.64 3.07 20.92
CA THR A 87 -3.25 2.57 22.16
C THR A 87 -4.47 1.64 21.97
N VAL A 88 -4.76 1.18 20.74
CA VAL A 88 -6.07 0.58 20.42
C VAL A 88 -5.92 -0.65 19.52
N TYR A 89 -5.49 -1.77 20.11
CA TYR A 89 -5.50 -3.08 19.45
C TYR A 89 -6.31 -4.08 20.28
N ASP A 90 -7.15 -4.87 19.61
CA ASP A 90 -7.96 -5.91 20.21
C ASP A 90 -7.38 -7.29 19.89
N THR A 91 -7.12 -8.11 20.91
CA THR A 91 -6.50 -9.43 20.74
C THR A 91 -7.36 -10.39 19.91
N ARG A 92 -8.69 -10.25 19.95
CA ARG A 92 -9.60 -11.10 19.17
C ARG A 92 -9.45 -10.87 17.67
N ILE A 93 -9.17 -9.63 17.26
CA ILE A 93 -8.87 -9.27 15.87
C ILE A 93 -7.51 -9.87 15.46
N ILE A 94 -6.50 -9.79 16.33
CA ILE A 94 -5.19 -10.43 16.10
C ILE A 94 -5.36 -11.94 15.88
N ASP A 95 -6.09 -12.62 16.75
CA ASP A 95 -6.32 -14.07 16.66
C ASP A 95 -7.05 -14.45 15.37
N TYR A 96 -8.01 -13.63 14.95
CA TYR A 96 -8.68 -13.80 13.67
C TYR A 96 -7.74 -13.59 12.47
N PHE A 97 -6.94 -12.53 12.44
CA PHE A 97 -5.96 -12.31 11.36
C PHE A 97 -4.90 -13.41 11.32
N LYS A 98 -4.46 -13.93 12.48
CA LYS A 98 -3.65 -15.14 12.54
C LYS A 98 -4.37 -16.30 11.84
N SER A 99 -5.62 -16.58 12.21
CA SER A 99 -6.35 -17.69 11.58
C SER A 99 -6.43 -17.56 10.05
N VAL A 100 -6.56 -16.34 9.53
CA VAL A 100 -6.58 -16.08 8.08
C VAL A 100 -5.19 -16.30 7.46
N LEU A 101 -4.14 -15.67 7.99
CA LEU A 101 -2.78 -15.69 7.42
C LEU A 101 -2.15 -17.08 7.45
N PHE A 102 -2.31 -17.78 8.57
CA PHE A 102 -1.71 -19.09 8.82
C PHE A 102 -2.57 -20.24 8.29
N SER A 103 -3.83 -20.00 7.88
CA SER A 103 -4.65 -21.04 7.25
C SER A 103 -4.01 -21.58 5.97
N ASN A 104 -3.86 -22.90 5.93
CA ASN A 104 -3.32 -23.64 4.79
C ASN A 104 -1.95 -23.16 4.28
N ASN A 105 -1.16 -22.49 5.13
CA ASN A 105 0.19 -22.06 4.79
C ASN A 105 1.21 -23.02 5.42
N SER A 106 1.96 -23.73 4.58
CA SER A 106 3.05 -24.61 5.01
C SER A 106 4.42 -23.96 4.89
N SER A 107 4.50 -22.71 4.43
CA SER A 107 5.77 -22.00 4.29
C SER A 107 6.31 -21.55 5.64
N THR A 108 7.62 -21.61 5.80
CA THR A 108 8.33 -21.01 6.92
C THR A 108 8.85 -19.61 6.60
N ASP A 109 8.72 -19.16 5.36
CA ASP A 109 9.25 -17.87 4.92
C ASP A 109 8.29 -16.73 5.25
N PHE A 110 8.78 -15.73 5.99
CA PHE A 110 8.00 -14.57 6.46
C PHE A 110 7.17 -13.89 5.35
N VAL A 111 7.77 -13.72 4.18
CA VAL A 111 7.13 -13.03 3.05
C VAL A 111 5.92 -13.79 2.51
N ASP A 112 5.91 -15.13 2.59
CA ASP A 112 4.87 -15.96 1.98
C ASP A 112 3.52 -15.84 2.71
N TYR A 113 3.54 -15.44 3.99
CA TYR A 113 2.32 -15.14 4.74
C TYR A 113 1.54 -13.94 4.19
N PHE A 114 2.25 -13.01 3.53
CA PHE A 114 1.69 -11.74 3.06
C PHE A 114 1.73 -11.57 1.53
N ASN A 115 2.19 -12.57 0.80
CA ASN A 115 2.44 -12.47 -0.64
C ASN A 115 1.58 -13.44 -1.47
N LYS A 116 0.36 -13.75 -1.01
CA LYS A 116 -0.59 -14.53 -1.80
C LYS A 116 -1.09 -13.71 -3.02
N PRO A 117 -1.38 -14.36 -4.16
CA PRO A 117 -2.01 -13.69 -5.29
C PRO A 117 -3.43 -13.26 -4.93
N LEU A 118 -3.89 -12.16 -5.52
CA LEU A 118 -5.28 -11.74 -5.43
C LEU A 118 -6.18 -12.71 -6.19
N PRO A 119 -7.43 -12.93 -5.77
CA PRO A 119 -8.38 -13.84 -6.44
C PRO A 119 -8.86 -13.34 -7.82
N LEU A 120 -8.28 -12.24 -8.32
CA LEU A 120 -8.54 -11.66 -9.63
C LEU A 120 -7.21 -11.56 -10.39
N ASP A 121 -6.93 -12.53 -11.26
CA ASP A 121 -5.63 -12.66 -11.95
C ASP A 121 -5.19 -11.40 -12.69
N HIS A 122 -6.14 -10.69 -13.33
CA HIS A 122 -5.85 -9.46 -14.06
C HIS A 122 -5.38 -8.29 -13.17
N LEU A 123 -5.56 -8.40 -11.85
CA LEU A 123 -5.05 -7.45 -10.86
C LEU A 123 -3.69 -7.86 -10.29
N ASN A 124 -3.13 -9.00 -10.70
CA ASN A 124 -1.79 -9.41 -10.25
C ASN A 124 -0.74 -8.95 -11.27
N PRO A 125 0.02 -7.88 -11.00
CA PRO A 125 0.94 -7.32 -11.98
C PRO A 125 2.24 -8.11 -12.06
N GLN A 126 3.00 -7.90 -13.15
CA GLN A 126 4.35 -8.46 -13.28
C GLN A 126 5.35 -7.69 -12.42
N LYS A 127 6.19 -8.42 -11.68
CA LYS A 127 7.20 -7.85 -10.79
C LYS A 127 8.17 -6.95 -11.57
N VAL A 128 8.43 -5.75 -11.03
CA VAL A 128 9.43 -4.81 -11.54
C VAL A 128 10.52 -4.65 -10.49
N SER A 129 11.78 -4.79 -10.87
CA SER A 129 12.89 -4.67 -9.91
C SER A 129 13.39 -3.23 -9.79
N ASN A 130 13.49 -2.74 -8.56
CA ASN A 130 14.15 -1.47 -8.22
C ASN A 130 15.03 -1.68 -6.97
N GLU A 131 16.28 -2.06 -7.22
CA GLU A 131 17.24 -2.48 -6.18
C GLU A 131 17.59 -1.36 -5.19
N ASP A 132 17.76 -0.13 -5.69
CA ASP A 132 18.16 1.00 -4.83
C ASP A 132 17.03 1.41 -3.89
N LEU A 133 15.78 1.43 -4.38
CA LEU A 133 14.61 1.65 -3.54
C LEU A 133 14.41 0.50 -2.55
N SER A 134 14.61 -0.75 -2.98
CA SER A 134 14.54 -1.94 -2.10
C SER A 134 15.52 -1.85 -0.94
N LYS A 135 16.75 -1.38 -1.18
CA LYS A 135 17.74 -1.14 -0.12
C LYS A 135 17.29 -0.08 0.88
N ARG A 136 16.72 1.04 0.42
CA ARG A 136 16.20 2.08 1.32
C ARG A 136 15.03 1.57 2.18
N VAL A 137 14.11 0.80 1.58
CA VAL A 137 13.02 0.16 2.33
C VAL A 137 13.57 -0.83 3.36
N TYR A 138 14.57 -1.63 2.98
CA TYR A 138 15.25 -2.57 3.87
C TYR A 138 15.90 -1.87 5.07
N GLU A 139 16.71 -0.83 4.84
CA GLU A 139 17.39 -0.10 5.92
C GLU A 139 16.38 0.52 6.91
N LEU A 140 15.26 1.03 6.39
CA LEU A 140 14.20 1.59 7.22
C LEU A 140 13.51 0.53 8.10
N ILE A 141 13.13 -0.62 7.52
CA ILE A 141 12.52 -1.71 8.30
C ILE A 141 13.53 -2.30 9.29
N LYS A 142 14.78 -2.47 8.89
CA LYS A 142 15.86 -2.96 9.76
C LYS A 142 16.08 -2.02 10.96
N HIS A 143 16.11 -0.71 10.71
CA HIS A 143 16.22 0.28 11.77
C HIS A 143 15.05 0.17 12.76
N ASP A 144 13.82 0.16 12.27
CA ASP A 144 12.63 0.01 13.13
C ASP A 144 12.60 -1.33 13.87
N TYR A 145 13.05 -2.40 13.24
CA TYR A 145 13.12 -3.71 13.88
C TYR A 145 14.16 -3.74 15.01
N SER A 146 15.36 -3.20 14.76
CA SER A 146 16.46 -3.19 15.72
C SER A 146 16.23 -2.27 16.93
N THR A 147 15.44 -1.23 16.77
CA THR A 147 15.14 -0.22 17.82
C THR A 147 13.89 -0.52 18.63
N ILE A 148 13.25 -1.69 18.43
CA ILE A 148 11.95 -2.04 19.02
C ILE A 148 10.87 -1.01 18.63
N GLY A 149 10.89 -0.62 17.36
CA GLY A 149 9.85 0.19 16.73
C GLY A 149 8.60 -0.62 16.38
N LEU A 150 7.59 0.07 15.85
CA LEU A 150 6.27 -0.51 15.60
C LEU A 150 6.29 -1.76 14.69
N PHE A 151 7.20 -1.82 13.71
CA PHE A 151 7.32 -3.01 12.87
C PHE A 151 7.65 -4.26 13.70
N ARG A 152 8.59 -4.16 14.65
CA ARG A 152 8.92 -5.26 15.56
C ARG A 152 7.78 -5.57 16.52
N THR A 153 7.19 -4.54 17.14
CA THR A 153 6.01 -4.72 18.01
C THR A 153 4.91 -5.52 17.31
N TRP A 154 4.62 -5.19 16.04
CA TRP A 154 3.62 -5.91 15.27
C TRP A 154 4.06 -7.33 14.96
N TYR A 155 5.29 -7.50 14.49
CA TYR A 155 5.86 -8.80 14.20
C TYR A 155 5.74 -9.78 15.38
N GLU A 156 6.11 -9.35 16.59
CA GLU A 156 6.07 -10.16 17.81
C GLU A 156 4.63 -10.54 18.25
N LYS A 157 3.60 -9.85 17.75
CA LYS A 157 2.20 -10.27 17.97
C LYS A 157 1.80 -11.48 17.13
N TYR A 158 2.46 -11.69 15.99
CA TYR A 158 2.11 -12.75 15.02
C TYR A 158 3.10 -13.92 15.02
N PHE A 159 4.37 -13.69 15.34
CA PHE A 159 5.45 -14.66 15.21
C PHE A 159 6.26 -14.76 16.52
N GLU A 160 6.70 -15.97 16.85
CA GLU A 160 7.53 -16.25 18.04
C GLU A 160 9.03 -16.17 17.76
N ASP A 161 9.44 -16.46 16.51
CA ASP A 161 10.85 -16.50 16.10
C ASP A 161 11.39 -15.10 15.74
N GLU A 162 12.70 -14.86 15.87
CA GLU A 162 13.32 -13.62 15.41
C GLU A 162 13.38 -13.53 13.87
N LEU A 163 13.21 -12.32 13.34
CA LEU A 163 13.27 -12.05 11.91
C LEU A 163 14.71 -11.77 11.47
N SER A 164 15.27 -12.65 10.64
CA SER A 164 16.64 -12.49 10.12
C SER A 164 16.76 -11.30 9.15
N GLU A 165 17.95 -10.68 9.05
CA GLU A 165 18.21 -9.60 8.08
C GLU A 165 17.90 -10.01 6.64
N LYS A 166 18.19 -11.27 6.27
CA LYS A 166 17.87 -11.83 4.96
C LYS A 166 16.35 -11.80 4.70
N ALA A 167 15.55 -12.19 5.69
CA ALA A 167 14.09 -12.19 5.57
C ALA A 167 13.53 -10.75 5.47
N ILE A 168 14.11 -9.80 6.22
CA ILE A 168 13.76 -8.37 6.11
C ILE A 168 14.07 -7.87 4.70
N TYR A 169 15.23 -8.22 4.14
CA TYR A 169 15.62 -7.82 2.79
C TYR A 169 14.67 -8.37 1.71
N GLU A 170 14.37 -9.66 1.74
CA GLU A 170 13.44 -10.28 0.77
C GLU A 170 12.02 -9.71 0.88
N TYR A 171 11.58 -9.38 2.09
CA TYR A 171 10.32 -8.68 2.30
C TYR A 171 10.34 -7.28 1.69
N ALA A 172 11.36 -6.47 1.99
CA ALA A 172 11.52 -5.12 1.45
C ALA A 172 11.54 -5.11 -0.08
N LYS A 173 12.31 -6.04 -0.67
CA LYS A 173 12.35 -6.24 -2.12
C LYS A 173 10.99 -6.60 -2.69
N THR A 174 10.29 -7.56 -2.09
CA THR A 174 8.95 -7.97 -2.54
C THR A 174 7.95 -6.82 -2.47
N LEU A 175 8.01 -6.02 -1.40
CA LEU A 175 7.16 -4.85 -1.23
C LEU A 175 7.39 -3.82 -2.34
N VAL A 176 8.65 -3.51 -2.67
CA VAL A 176 9.00 -2.59 -3.77
C VAL A 176 8.59 -3.17 -5.12
N GLU A 177 8.87 -4.45 -5.39
CA GLU A 177 8.49 -5.11 -6.64
C GLU A 177 6.98 -5.01 -6.92
N ILE A 178 6.17 -5.20 -5.87
CA ILE A 178 4.71 -5.09 -5.97
C ILE A 178 4.29 -3.61 -6.08
N ALA A 179 4.90 -2.71 -5.33
CA ALA A 179 4.58 -1.29 -5.38
C ALA A 179 4.85 -0.67 -6.76
N GLU A 180 5.94 -1.07 -7.43
CA GLU A 180 6.32 -0.60 -8.78
C GLU A 180 5.46 -1.17 -9.91
N SER A 181 4.79 -2.30 -9.68
CA SER A 181 4.21 -3.08 -10.78
C SER A 181 2.78 -2.70 -11.16
N TYR A 182 2.07 -1.95 -10.30
CA TYR A 182 0.72 -1.46 -10.57
C TYR A 182 0.70 -0.21 -11.47
N THR A 183 1.11 -0.38 -12.73
CA THR A 183 1.28 0.69 -13.73
C THR A 183 0.23 0.62 -14.84
N PHE A 184 -1.04 0.54 -14.47
CA PHE A 184 -2.16 0.47 -15.42
C PHE A 184 -3.29 1.45 -15.11
N GLU A 185 -4.19 1.63 -16.07
CA GLU A 185 -5.45 2.34 -15.87
C GLU A 185 -6.54 1.36 -15.44
N MET A 186 -7.27 1.71 -14.39
CA MET A 186 -8.35 0.91 -13.85
C MET A 186 -9.70 1.51 -14.22
N GLN A 187 -10.58 0.67 -14.76
CA GLN A 187 -11.94 1.04 -15.11
C GLN A 187 -12.88 0.73 -13.95
N SER A 188 -13.76 1.68 -13.60
CA SER A 188 -14.82 1.46 -12.61
C SER A 188 -15.87 0.47 -13.15
N TYR A 189 -16.36 -0.41 -12.28
CA TYR A 189 -17.48 -1.31 -12.50
C TYR A 189 -18.85 -0.62 -12.35
N GLN A 190 -18.88 0.54 -11.71
CA GLN A 190 -20.06 1.39 -11.60
C GLN A 190 -19.91 2.68 -12.41
N SER A 191 -21.02 3.34 -12.72
CA SER A 191 -20.97 4.71 -13.24
C SER A 191 -20.27 5.60 -12.21
N GLY A 192 -19.28 6.37 -12.66
CA GLY A 192 -18.53 7.26 -11.76
C GLY A 192 -19.46 8.27 -11.07
N SER A 193 -19.16 8.62 -9.83
CA SER A 193 -19.92 9.59 -9.04
C SER A 193 -18.97 10.47 -8.21
N GLY A 194 -19.02 11.78 -8.47
CA GLY A 194 -18.22 12.77 -7.74
C GLY A 194 -16.72 12.42 -7.70
N PHE A 195 -16.24 12.02 -6.51
CA PHE A 195 -14.87 11.58 -6.26
C PHE A 195 -14.48 10.28 -6.99
N PHE A 196 -15.41 9.32 -7.11
CA PHE A 196 -15.14 8.03 -7.73
C PHE A 196 -15.29 8.14 -9.25
N THR A 197 -14.17 8.26 -9.95
CA THR A 197 -14.14 8.50 -11.40
C THR A 197 -14.32 7.20 -12.19
N SER A 198 -14.74 7.31 -13.45
CA SER A 198 -14.87 6.13 -14.32
C SER A 198 -13.54 5.44 -14.63
N ARG A 199 -12.42 6.18 -14.56
CA ARG A 199 -11.07 5.71 -14.86
C ARG A 199 -10.04 6.29 -13.91
N VAL A 200 -9.20 5.41 -13.37
CA VAL A 200 -8.15 5.76 -12.42
C VAL A 200 -6.80 5.33 -12.98
N ASN A 201 -5.92 6.29 -13.25
CA ASN A 201 -4.57 6.00 -13.72
C ASN A 201 -3.65 5.72 -12.53
N LEU A 202 -3.34 4.44 -12.26
CA LEU A 202 -2.48 4.06 -11.14
C LEU A 202 -1.01 4.44 -11.35
N ASN A 203 -0.59 4.57 -12.61
CA ASN A 203 0.74 5.04 -12.96
C ASN A 203 0.95 6.53 -12.61
N SER A 204 -0.13 7.27 -12.34
CA SER A 204 -0.03 8.66 -11.89
C SER A 204 0.52 8.80 -10.47
N ILE A 205 0.67 7.73 -9.70
CA ILE A 205 1.23 7.82 -8.34
C ILE A 205 2.67 7.30 -8.36
N PRO A 206 3.68 8.08 -7.89
CA PRO A 206 5.03 7.55 -7.77
C PRO A 206 5.08 6.49 -6.66
N THR A 207 5.89 5.46 -6.85
CA THR A 207 6.04 4.34 -5.91
C THR A 207 6.50 4.80 -4.54
N GLU A 208 7.37 5.79 -4.50
CA GLU A 208 7.87 6.40 -3.27
C GLU A 208 6.74 7.02 -2.43
N LEU A 209 5.70 7.58 -3.04
CA LEU A 209 4.55 8.13 -2.31
C LEU A 209 3.68 7.01 -1.72
N VAL A 210 3.49 5.91 -2.46
CA VAL A 210 2.81 4.73 -1.95
C VAL A 210 3.52 4.19 -0.70
N LEU A 211 4.85 4.04 -0.78
CA LEU A 211 5.67 3.57 0.33
C LEU A 211 5.69 4.57 1.50
N ALA A 212 5.70 5.88 1.23
CA ALA A 212 5.64 6.91 2.27
C ALA A 212 4.35 6.83 3.08
N ILE A 213 3.20 6.70 2.42
CA ILE A 213 1.90 6.50 3.08
C ILE A 213 1.90 5.20 3.88
N MET A 214 2.36 4.10 3.28
CA MET A 214 2.40 2.82 3.98
C MET A 214 3.29 2.85 5.21
N TYR A 215 4.46 3.50 5.12
CA TYR A 215 5.35 3.65 6.26
C TYR A 215 4.68 4.51 7.34
N LYS A 216 4.04 5.63 6.95
CA LYS A 216 3.32 6.49 7.89
C LYS A 216 2.24 5.74 8.66
N GLU A 217 1.46 4.91 7.96
CA GLU A 217 0.29 4.23 8.52
C GLU A 217 0.65 2.95 9.28
N SER A 218 1.39 2.04 8.65
CA SER A 218 1.63 0.68 9.17
C SER A 218 3.07 0.42 9.61
N ARG A 219 3.98 1.38 9.39
CA ARG A 219 5.42 1.13 9.40
C ARG A 219 5.81 -0.07 8.53
N LEU A 220 5.08 -0.24 7.43
CA LEU A 220 5.24 -1.30 6.44
C LEU A 220 4.96 -2.71 6.99
N PHE A 221 4.16 -2.87 8.05
CA PHE A 221 3.71 -4.19 8.51
C PHE A 221 2.27 -4.50 8.03
N PRO A 222 2.04 -5.51 7.16
CA PRO A 222 0.77 -5.70 6.46
C PRO A 222 -0.42 -6.02 7.39
N ALA A 223 -0.20 -6.79 8.46
CA ALA A 223 -1.26 -7.16 9.40
C ALA A 223 -1.36 -6.21 10.61
N SER A 224 -0.80 -5.01 10.49
CA SER A 224 -1.07 -3.96 11.46
C SER A 224 -2.49 -3.43 11.26
N PHE A 225 -3.12 -3.02 12.34
CA PHE A 225 -4.46 -2.45 12.29
C PHE A 225 -4.73 -1.50 13.46
N ARG A 226 -5.79 -0.71 13.37
CA ARG A 226 -6.37 0.08 14.46
C ARG A 226 -7.87 -0.17 14.53
N ALA A 227 -8.39 -0.47 15.71
CA ALA A 227 -9.83 -0.56 15.92
C ALA A 227 -10.41 0.84 16.21
N GLU A 228 -11.53 1.19 15.58
CA GLU A 228 -12.26 2.42 15.83
C GLU A 228 -13.44 2.13 16.75
N ILE A 229 -13.33 2.57 18.01
CA ILE A 229 -14.32 2.31 19.05
C ILE A 229 -15.28 3.50 19.17
N ASN A 230 -16.58 3.24 19.03
CA ASN A 230 -17.63 4.22 19.28
C ASN A 230 -18.79 3.56 20.05
N GLY A 231 -19.27 4.22 21.11
CA GLY A 231 -20.35 3.69 21.93
C GLY A 231 -20.05 2.33 22.57
N GLY A 232 -18.78 2.03 22.83
CA GLY A 232 -18.34 0.73 23.38
C GLY A 232 -18.27 -0.41 22.36
N LYS A 233 -18.49 -0.13 21.07
CA LYS A 233 -18.37 -1.10 19.98
C LYS A 233 -17.23 -0.77 19.03
N ILE A 234 -16.59 -1.79 18.47
CA ILE A 234 -15.67 -1.65 17.34
C ILE A 234 -16.52 -1.61 16.07
N LEU A 235 -16.69 -0.42 15.48
CA LEU A 235 -17.53 -0.25 14.28
C LEU A 235 -16.74 -0.37 12.98
N SER A 236 -15.44 -0.09 13.03
CA SER A 236 -14.57 -0.19 11.87
C SER A 236 -13.16 -0.54 12.29
N ILE A 237 -12.41 -1.14 11.37
CA ILE A 237 -11.03 -1.54 11.54
C ILE A 237 -10.24 -0.92 10.40
N SER A 238 -9.24 -0.12 10.74
CA SER A 238 -8.25 0.38 9.79
C SER A 238 -7.13 -0.65 9.67
N LEU A 239 -6.88 -1.26 8.51
CA LEU A 239 -5.87 -2.32 8.38
C LEU A 239 -5.11 -2.31 7.06
N GLY A 240 -4.12 -3.20 6.96
CA GLY A 240 -3.26 -3.32 5.79
C GLY A 240 -2.08 -2.35 5.88
N LEU A 241 -1.25 -2.32 4.84
CA LEU A 241 -0.10 -1.43 4.78
C LEU A 241 -0.49 0.05 4.79
N GLY A 242 -1.66 0.40 4.26
CA GLY A 242 -2.15 1.78 4.24
C GLY A 242 -3.20 2.12 5.29
N HIS A 243 -3.55 1.19 6.20
CA HIS A 243 -4.63 1.40 7.17
C HIS A 243 -5.90 1.90 6.45
N ILE A 244 -6.39 1.08 5.51
CA ILE A 244 -7.65 1.35 4.84
C ILE A 244 -8.78 1.01 5.82
N LEU A 245 -9.69 1.96 6.01
CA LEU A 245 -10.82 1.80 6.92
C LEU A 245 -11.86 0.84 6.31
N VAL A 246 -12.15 -0.22 7.06
CA VAL A 246 -13.09 -1.30 6.72
C VAL A 246 -14.18 -1.33 7.79
N ASP A 247 -15.40 -1.61 7.37
CA ASP A 247 -16.45 -1.98 8.31
C ASP A 247 -16.08 -3.23 9.11
N ALA A 248 -16.30 -3.21 10.43
CA ALA A 248 -16.15 -4.39 11.26
C ALA A 248 -17.09 -5.54 10.84
N ASP A 249 -18.28 -5.24 10.32
CA ASP A 249 -19.24 -6.23 9.80
C ASP A 249 -18.75 -6.91 8.49
N SER A 250 -17.74 -6.35 7.81
CA SER A 250 -17.07 -7.03 6.69
C SER A 250 -16.31 -8.29 7.13
N PHE A 251 -15.99 -8.42 8.42
CA PHE A 251 -15.38 -9.61 9.02
C PHE A 251 -16.44 -10.52 9.65
N SER A 252 -17.25 -11.15 8.80
CA SER A 252 -18.47 -11.87 9.21
C SER A 252 -18.30 -12.93 10.31
N PHE A 253 -17.11 -13.48 10.51
CA PHE A 253 -16.82 -14.39 11.62
C PHE A 253 -16.70 -13.65 12.96
N LEU A 254 -15.95 -12.53 12.98
CA LEU A 254 -15.76 -11.72 14.18
C LEU A 254 -17.07 -11.07 14.63
N ALA A 255 -17.77 -10.40 13.72
CA ALA A 255 -19.01 -9.68 14.03
C ALA A 255 -20.16 -10.60 14.49
N LYS A 256 -20.13 -11.89 14.10
CA LYS A 256 -21.10 -12.88 14.60
C LYS A 256 -20.71 -13.49 15.95
N LEU A 257 -19.42 -13.51 16.27
CA LEU A 257 -18.91 -14.15 17.49
C LEU A 257 -18.92 -13.19 18.68
N TYR A 258 -18.78 -11.89 18.43
CA TYR A 258 -18.64 -10.85 19.44
C TYR A 258 -19.66 -9.73 19.20
N ASP A 259 -20.50 -9.46 20.19
CA ASP A 259 -21.61 -8.49 20.13
C ASP A 259 -21.16 -7.02 20.18
N ASP A 260 -19.91 -6.79 20.61
CA ASP A 260 -19.22 -5.51 20.62
C ASP A 260 -18.36 -5.26 19.36
N ILE A 261 -18.39 -6.15 18.37
CA ILE A 261 -17.73 -5.97 17.06
C ILE A 261 -18.80 -5.88 15.97
N GLY A 262 -18.84 -4.76 15.26
CA GLY A 262 -19.87 -4.47 14.26
C GLY A 262 -21.17 -3.94 14.87
N ASN A 263 -22.12 -3.65 13.98
CA ASN A 263 -23.45 -3.17 14.30
C ASN A 263 -24.56 -3.90 13.49
N GLU A 264 -24.21 -5.04 12.87
CA GLU A 264 -25.09 -5.86 12.01
C GLU A 264 -25.49 -5.20 10.69
N LYS A 265 -24.91 -4.04 10.36
CA LYS A 265 -25.20 -3.30 9.15
C LYS A 265 -23.90 -2.86 8.49
N GLN A 266 -23.72 -3.31 7.24
CA GLN A 266 -22.58 -2.87 6.44
C GLN A 266 -22.71 -1.38 6.05
N ASP A 267 -21.96 -0.52 6.72
CA ASP A 267 -21.65 0.87 6.41
C ASP A 267 -20.56 0.95 5.32
N LEU A 268 -20.56 2.07 4.58
CA LEU A 268 -19.67 2.27 3.43
C LEU A 268 -18.42 3.07 3.82
N TYR A 269 -17.43 2.40 4.41
CA TYR A 269 -16.11 2.99 4.62
C TYR A 269 -15.24 2.92 3.35
N THR A 270 -13.99 3.38 3.44
CA THR A 270 -13.09 3.51 2.30
C THR A 270 -12.92 2.18 1.55
N PHE A 271 -12.79 1.06 2.26
CA PHE A 271 -12.69 -0.25 1.64
C PHE A 271 -13.96 -0.59 0.86
N GLU A 272 -15.14 -0.49 1.47
CA GLU A 272 -16.42 -0.84 0.84
C GLU A 272 -16.67 0.03 -0.39
N LEU A 273 -16.36 1.33 -0.31
CA LEU A 273 -16.45 2.24 -1.45
C LEU A 273 -15.51 1.83 -2.59
N LEU A 274 -14.21 1.63 -2.31
CA LEU A 274 -13.25 1.22 -3.35
C LEU A 274 -13.60 -0.16 -3.94
N ARG A 275 -14.01 -1.11 -3.10
CA ARG A 275 -14.47 -2.44 -3.51
C ARG A 275 -15.65 -2.35 -4.46
N ASN A 276 -16.64 -1.51 -4.13
CA ASN A 276 -17.86 -1.36 -4.94
C ASN A 276 -17.60 -0.75 -6.31
N TYR A 277 -16.66 0.20 -6.42
CA TYR A 277 -16.33 0.86 -7.69
C TYR A 277 -15.28 0.12 -8.50
N TYR A 278 -14.26 -0.46 -7.88
CA TYR A 278 -13.03 -0.88 -8.56
C TYR A 278 -12.63 -2.34 -8.36
N PHE A 279 -13.03 -2.96 -7.24
CA PHE A 279 -12.54 -4.28 -6.85
C PHE A 279 -13.68 -5.24 -6.47
N PRO A 280 -14.62 -5.51 -7.39
CA PRO A 280 -15.73 -6.40 -7.07
C PRO A 280 -15.19 -7.77 -6.66
N ASN A 281 -15.78 -8.33 -5.62
CA ASN A 281 -15.44 -9.65 -5.08
C ASN A 281 -14.09 -9.77 -4.34
N LEU A 282 -13.35 -8.67 -4.12
CA LEU A 282 -12.29 -8.71 -3.11
C LEU A 282 -12.89 -8.63 -1.70
N SER A 283 -12.34 -9.41 -0.78
CA SER A 283 -12.72 -9.38 0.64
C SER A 283 -11.76 -8.48 1.43
N ALA A 284 -12.14 -8.11 2.65
CA ALA A 284 -11.33 -7.21 3.47
C ALA A 284 -9.99 -7.83 3.87
N GLU A 285 -9.94 -9.15 4.01
CA GLU A 285 -8.76 -9.94 4.31
C GLU A 285 -7.65 -9.80 3.25
N GLU A 286 -8.00 -9.44 2.01
CA GLU A 286 -7.01 -9.16 0.95
C GLU A 286 -6.12 -7.96 1.29
N LEU A 287 -6.56 -7.05 2.17
CA LEU A 287 -5.72 -5.97 2.67
C LEU A 287 -4.56 -6.48 3.54
N LEU A 288 -4.65 -7.68 4.12
CA LEU A 288 -3.54 -8.30 4.85
C LEU A 288 -2.41 -8.72 3.89
N GLN A 289 -2.70 -8.87 2.59
CA GLN A 289 -1.70 -9.21 1.57
C GLN A 289 -1.07 -7.94 1.00
N ILE A 290 0.23 -7.99 0.70
CA ILE A 290 0.98 -6.88 0.10
C ILE A 290 0.30 -6.41 -1.19
N ARG A 291 -0.11 -7.35 -2.06
CA ARG A 291 -0.78 -7.02 -3.32
C ARG A 291 -2.08 -6.26 -3.13
N GLY A 292 -2.95 -6.72 -2.23
CA GLY A 292 -4.23 -6.07 -1.97
C GLY A 292 -4.03 -4.70 -1.33
N SER A 293 -3.21 -4.62 -0.29
CA SER A 293 -2.83 -3.37 0.33
C SER A 293 -2.31 -2.33 -0.68
N VAL A 294 -1.31 -2.68 -1.49
CA VAL A 294 -0.71 -1.77 -2.47
C VAL A 294 -1.73 -1.30 -3.49
N LEU A 295 -2.56 -2.22 -3.99
CA LEU A 295 -3.58 -1.90 -4.98
C LEU A 295 -4.60 -0.89 -4.44
N PHE A 296 -5.12 -1.10 -3.23
CA PHE A 296 -6.09 -0.18 -2.60
C PHE A 296 -5.45 1.19 -2.30
N VAL A 297 -4.25 1.21 -1.72
CA VAL A 297 -3.54 2.46 -1.40
C VAL A 297 -3.28 3.28 -2.66
N ARG A 298 -2.70 2.65 -3.70
CA ARG A 298 -2.36 3.34 -4.94
C ARG A 298 -3.61 3.86 -5.66
N THR A 299 -4.69 3.10 -5.64
CA THR A 299 -5.97 3.53 -6.24
C THR A 299 -6.57 4.72 -5.50
N TYR A 300 -6.57 4.67 -4.16
CA TYR A 300 -7.07 5.79 -3.38
C TYR A 300 -6.23 7.06 -3.59
N LEU A 301 -4.90 6.93 -3.58
CA LEU A 301 -3.99 8.05 -3.86
C LEU A 301 -4.20 8.61 -5.27
N ALA A 302 -4.41 7.77 -6.28
CA ALA A 302 -4.67 8.22 -7.65
C ALA A 302 -5.97 9.04 -7.75
N LEU A 303 -7.03 8.63 -7.05
CA LEU A 303 -8.28 9.39 -6.97
C LEU A 303 -8.08 10.72 -6.23
N LEU A 304 -7.36 10.71 -5.10
CA LEU A 304 -7.02 11.92 -4.37
C LEU A 304 -6.21 12.89 -5.22
N ARG A 305 -5.21 12.39 -5.97
CA ARG A 305 -4.44 13.21 -6.93
C ARG A 305 -5.33 13.81 -8.00
N GLN A 306 -6.21 13.01 -8.63
CA GLN A 306 -7.16 13.48 -9.64
C GLN A 306 -8.07 14.60 -9.11
N LYS A 307 -8.44 14.54 -7.82
CA LYS A 307 -9.21 15.60 -7.16
C LYS A 307 -8.35 16.83 -6.85
N VAL A 308 -7.15 16.65 -6.30
CA VAL A 308 -6.36 17.73 -5.72
C VAL A 308 -5.61 18.51 -6.80
N GLU A 309 -4.90 17.82 -7.70
CA GLU A 309 -3.97 18.46 -8.65
C GLU A 309 -4.62 19.52 -9.55
N PRO A 310 -5.82 19.34 -10.12
CA PRO A 310 -6.43 20.36 -10.97
C PRO A 310 -6.87 21.62 -10.21
N ASN A 311 -7.10 21.50 -8.90
CA ASN A 311 -7.63 22.58 -8.05
C ASN A 311 -6.53 23.31 -7.26
N LEU A 312 -5.26 22.88 -7.39
CA LEU A 312 -4.10 23.55 -6.80
C LEU A 312 -3.36 24.48 -7.77
N ARG A 313 -3.73 24.49 -9.04
CA ARG A 313 -3.10 25.30 -10.10
C ARG A 313 -3.81 26.63 -10.30
#